data_AF-A0A2B4RS36-F1
#
_entry.id   AF-A0A2B4RS36-F1
#
_cell.length_a   1.000
_cell.length_b   1.000
_cell.length_c   1.000
_cell.angle_alpha   90.00
_cell.angle_beta   90.00
_cell.angle_gamma   90.00
#
_symmetry.space_group_name_H-M   'P 1'
#
loop_
_entity.id
_entity.type
_entity.pdbx_description
1 polymer ?
#
loop_
_entity_poly.entity_id
_entity_poly.type
_entity_poly.pdbx_seq_one_letter_code
_entity_poly.pdbx_strand_id
1 'polypeptide(L)'
;MDGQYVLPTTEIIVADSLTFTVKVYGCYLPEDHPIYMKYRRSERNITISRLVDELEGYIICCGVELNDSDCSKLLHHVIPTCSDSGESDSEQFPHKGYWRAKGCLIYASDSVCPECKEHAAQKAKPRQSGTLKPAHVKAPVSVTDPRRIKLTLQEQRLRCSELEHQLDEMRNELKKSSINTDHELGNDFAKLFSSADKDVAPFMNLFWQQKQRMATSKVVSRTLRPRCTAPGESIKIRSPNITANTKVS
;
A
#
# COMPACT_ATOMS: atom_id res chain seq x y z
N MET A 1 18.07 -0.92 -47.95
CA MET A 1 19.31 -0.80 -47.16
C MET A 1 18.92 -0.04 -45.90
N ASP A 2 18.20 -0.71 -45.00
CA ASP A 2 17.67 -0.09 -43.80
C ASP A 2 18.81 0.00 -42.78
N GLY A 3 19.41 1.19 -42.69
CA GLY A 3 20.38 1.51 -41.65
C GLY A 3 19.64 1.53 -40.31
N GLN A 4 19.56 0.37 -39.66
CA GLN A 4 19.09 0.27 -38.29
C GLN A 4 19.97 1.18 -37.44
N TYR A 5 19.38 2.24 -36.88
CA TYR A 5 20.08 3.20 -36.01
C TYR A 5 20.49 2.49 -34.72
N VAL A 6 21.61 1.78 -34.73
CA VAL A 6 22.16 1.12 -33.55
C VAL A 6 22.98 2.15 -32.79
N LEU A 7 22.64 2.36 -31.51
CA LEU A 7 23.43 3.18 -30.61
C LEU A 7 24.86 2.61 -30.52
N PRO A 8 25.91 3.44 -30.62
CA PRO A 8 27.27 2.98 -30.43
C PRO A 8 27.42 2.29 -29.07
N THR A 9 28.10 1.15 -29.05
CA THR A 9 28.42 0.42 -27.81
C THR A 9 29.17 1.33 -26.85
N THR A 10 30.19 2.02 -27.35
CA THR A 10 31.03 2.95 -26.60
C THR A 10 31.21 4.23 -27.40
N GLU A 11 30.94 5.36 -26.78
CA GLU A 11 31.15 6.69 -27.35
C GLU A 11 32.13 7.45 -26.44
N ILE A 12 33.27 7.85 -27.01
CA ILE A 12 34.26 8.69 -26.34
C ILE A 12 34.08 10.12 -26.85
N ILE A 13 33.75 11.03 -25.96
CA ILE A 13 33.49 12.44 -26.27
C ILE A 13 34.61 13.26 -25.67
N VAL A 14 35.32 13.99 -26.52
CA VAL A 14 36.47 14.82 -26.15
C VAL A 14 36.07 16.28 -26.29
N ALA A 15 36.19 17.04 -25.21
CA ALA A 15 35.97 18.47 -25.20
C ALA A 15 37.22 19.24 -25.66
N ASP A 16 37.05 20.49 -26.07
CA ASP A 16 38.15 21.39 -26.47
C ASP A 16 39.23 21.56 -25.38
N SER A 17 38.86 21.35 -24.11
CA SER A 17 39.79 21.33 -22.96
C SER A 17 40.69 20.09 -22.91
N LEU A 18 40.60 19.18 -23.88
CA LEU A 18 41.19 17.84 -23.87
C LEU A 18 40.65 16.98 -22.71
N THR A 19 39.44 17.28 -22.26
CA THR A 19 38.74 16.47 -21.26
C THR A 19 37.89 15.44 -21.96
N PHE A 20 38.00 14.16 -21.59
CA PHE A 20 37.21 13.11 -22.19
C PHE A 20 36.11 12.60 -21.26
N THR A 21 34.99 12.20 -21.85
CA THR A 21 33.89 11.49 -21.20
C THR A 21 33.52 10.28 -22.04
N VAL A 22 33.09 9.22 -21.38
CA VAL A 22 32.75 7.94 -22.00
C VAL A 22 31.29 7.65 -21.71
N LYS A 23 30.55 7.29 -22.75
CA LYS A 23 29.22 6.70 -22.66
C LYS A 23 29.24 5.27 -23.18
N VAL A 24 28.44 4.43 -22.55
CA VAL A 24 28.20 3.06 -22.96
C VAL A 24 26.71 2.90 -23.19
N TYR A 25 26.30 2.60 -24.43
CA TYR A 25 24.90 2.56 -24.86
C TYR A 25 24.08 3.78 -24.37
N GLY A 26 24.64 4.99 -24.55
CA GLY A 26 24.02 6.25 -24.15
C GLY A 26 24.09 6.58 -22.65
N CYS A 27 24.57 5.68 -21.79
CA CYS A 27 24.75 5.95 -20.37
C CYS A 27 26.18 6.41 -20.05
N TYR A 28 26.33 7.52 -19.34
CA TYR A 28 27.63 8.01 -18.89
C TYR A 28 28.23 7.12 -17.80
N LEU A 29 29.54 6.88 -17.88
CA LEU A 29 30.29 6.30 -16.75
C LEU A 29 30.23 7.23 -15.53
N PRO A 30 30.18 6.69 -14.30
CA PRO A 30 30.12 7.50 -13.09
C PRO A 30 31.42 8.27 -12.84
N GLU A 31 31.37 9.32 -12.01
CA GLU A 31 32.48 10.25 -11.76
C GLU A 31 33.73 9.57 -11.19
N ASP A 32 33.50 8.62 -10.30
CA ASP A 32 34.46 7.81 -9.57
C ASP A 32 34.95 6.58 -10.35
N HIS A 33 34.59 6.45 -11.64
CA HIS A 33 35.01 5.31 -12.45
C HIS A 33 36.55 5.19 -12.48
N PRO A 34 37.12 3.97 -12.34
CA PRO A 34 38.58 3.77 -12.28
C PRO A 34 39.36 4.43 -13.43
N ILE A 35 38.80 4.40 -14.64
CA ILE A 35 39.41 5.03 -15.83
C ILE A 35 39.54 6.56 -15.68
N TYR A 36 38.55 7.20 -15.07
CA TYR A 36 38.56 8.63 -14.81
C TYR A 36 39.49 8.98 -13.66
N MET A 37 39.53 8.16 -12.61
CA MET A 37 40.44 8.36 -11.50
C MET A 37 41.91 8.20 -11.91
N LYS A 38 42.20 7.20 -12.76
CA LYS A 38 43.54 6.91 -13.27
C LYS A 38 44.08 8.02 -14.17
N TYR A 39 43.26 8.50 -15.10
CA TYR A 39 43.70 9.47 -16.14
C TYR A 39 43.20 10.90 -15.92
N ARG A 40 42.47 11.15 -14.83
CA ARG A 40 41.85 12.45 -14.50
C ARG A 40 41.04 13.04 -15.65
N ARG A 41 40.42 12.18 -16.45
CA ARG A 41 39.62 12.55 -17.63
C ARG A 41 40.34 13.43 -18.63
N SER A 42 41.67 13.36 -18.75
CA SER A 42 42.40 14.23 -19.68
C SER A 42 43.21 13.42 -20.68
N GLU A 43 43.09 13.78 -21.96
CA GLU A 43 43.93 13.21 -23.02
C GLU A 43 45.42 13.58 -22.87
N ARG A 44 45.73 14.53 -21.99
CA ARG A 44 47.13 14.78 -21.59
C ARG A 44 47.75 13.61 -20.84
N ASN A 45 46.92 12.75 -20.24
CA ASN A 45 47.35 11.61 -19.43
C ASN A 45 47.18 10.26 -20.15
N ILE A 46 46.46 10.23 -21.27
CA ILE A 46 46.23 9.03 -22.08
C ILE A 46 45.89 9.40 -23.53
N THR A 47 46.40 8.64 -24.51
CA THR A 47 45.99 8.78 -25.91
C THR A 47 44.67 8.07 -26.16
N ILE A 48 43.85 8.56 -27.11
CA ILE A 48 42.57 7.92 -27.47
C ILE A 48 42.75 6.43 -27.80
N SER A 49 43.80 6.06 -28.54
CA SER A 49 44.10 4.67 -28.88
C SER A 49 44.25 3.78 -27.64
N ARG A 50 45.08 4.20 -26.68
CA ARG A 50 45.28 3.46 -25.42
C ARG A 50 44.02 3.44 -24.57
N LEU A 51 43.21 4.49 -24.63
CA LEU A 51 41.94 4.56 -23.91
C LEU A 51 40.95 3.54 -24.46
N VAL A 52 40.87 3.40 -25.78
CA VAL A 52 40.07 2.37 -26.46
C VAL A 52 40.57 0.98 -26.08
N ASP A 53 41.88 0.72 -26.14
CA ASP A 53 42.47 -0.57 -25.76
C ASP A 53 42.12 -0.96 -24.31
N GLU A 54 42.16 0.00 -23.37
CA GLU A 54 41.75 -0.26 -21.99
C GLU A 54 40.25 -0.50 -21.86
N LEU A 55 39.42 0.27 -22.58
CA LEU A 55 37.96 0.14 -22.54
C LEU A 55 37.47 -1.21 -23.10
N GLU A 56 38.15 -1.77 -24.09
CA GLU A 56 37.87 -3.11 -24.64
C GLU A 56 38.08 -4.23 -23.60
N GLY A 57 38.92 -4.00 -22.60
CA GLY A 57 39.12 -4.94 -21.49
C GLY A 57 37.99 -4.94 -20.45
N TYR A 58 37.07 -3.98 -20.52
CA TYR A 58 35.91 -3.93 -19.61
C TYR A 58 34.70 -4.63 -20.21
N ILE A 59 33.90 -5.23 -19.35
CA ILE A 59 32.62 -5.81 -19.70
C ILE A 59 31.47 -5.04 -19.07
N ILE A 60 30.31 -5.10 -19.71
CA ILE A 60 29.09 -4.46 -19.21
C ILE A 60 28.62 -5.20 -17.96
N CYS A 61 28.56 -4.50 -16.84
CA CYS A 61 28.06 -5.04 -15.59
C CYS A 61 26.62 -5.56 -15.76
N CYS A 62 26.34 -6.77 -15.29
CA CYS A 62 25.01 -7.40 -15.35
C CYS A 62 23.99 -6.77 -14.38
N GLY A 63 24.45 -5.96 -13.43
CA GLY A 63 23.56 -5.25 -12.51
C GLY A 63 23.12 -6.10 -11.32
N VAL A 64 21.88 -5.91 -10.89
CA VAL A 64 21.26 -6.54 -9.71
C VAL A 64 20.00 -7.29 -10.16
N GLU A 65 19.80 -8.50 -9.65
CA GLU A 65 18.57 -9.27 -9.89
C GLU A 65 17.37 -8.67 -9.14
N LEU A 66 16.21 -8.63 -9.81
CA LEU A 66 14.97 -8.13 -9.23
C LEU A 66 14.34 -9.19 -8.32
N ASN A 67 14.53 -9.03 -7.01
CA ASN A 67 13.70 -9.67 -6.00
C ASN A 67 12.72 -8.62 -5.45
N ASP A 68 11.67 -8.37 -6.22
CA ASP A 68 10.31 -7.86 -5.93
C ASP A 68 10.04 -6.67 -4.97
N SER A 69 11.00 -5.93 -4.41
CA SER A 69 10.60 -4.96 -3.36
C SER A 69 11.27 -3.58 -3.28
N ASP A 70 12.28 -3.22 -4.08
CA ASP A 70 12.88 -1.87 -4.00
C ASP A 70 13.48 -1.42 -5.36
N CYS A 71 12.65 -1.30 -6.40
CA CYS A 71 13.08 -0.81 -7.72
C CYS A 71 13.36 0.71 -7.74
N SER A 72 12.88 1.46 -6.74
CA SER A 72 13.03 2.92 -6.66
C SER A 72 14.48 3.39 -6.44
N LYS A 73 15.39 2.50 -6.07
CA LYS A 73 16.82 2.78 -5.85
C LYS A 73 17.70 2.28 -7.01
N LEU A 74 17.08 1.67 -8.02
CA LEU A 74 17.76 1.08 -9.16
C LEU A 74 17.52 1.95 -10.40
N LEU A 75 18.55 2.04 -11.24
CA LEU A 75 18.48 2.65 -12.56
C LEU A 75 18.25 1.54 -13.59
N HIS A 76 17.20 1.70 -14.41
CA HIS A 76 16.94 0.79 -15.52
C HIS A 76 17.73 1.25 -16.75
N HIS A 77 18.70 0.45 -17.18
CA HIS A 77 19.51 0.68 -18.37
C HIS A 77 19.09 -0.31 -19.45
N VAL A 78 18.47 0.18 -20.52
CA VAL A 78 18.00 -0.63 -21.65
C VAL A 78 19.01 -0.56 -22.79
N ILE A 79 19.48 -1.72 -23.24
CA ILE A 79 20.46 -1.84 -24.33
C ILE A 79 19.76 -2.48 -25.54
N PRO A 80 19.73 -1.84 -26.71
CA PRO A 80 19.19 -2.47 -27.92
C PRO A 80 19.95 -3.75 -28.27
N THR A 81 19.26 -4.81 -28.67
CA THR A 81 19.87 -6.06 -29.13
C THR A 81 19.55 -6.27 -30.60
N CYS A 82 20.54 -6.61 -31.43
CA CYS A 82 20.27 -7.04 -32.81
C CYS A 82 19.87 -8.51 -32.77
N SER A 83 18.56 -8.80 -32.91
CA SER A 83 18.07 -10.17 -33.03
C SER A 83 17.84 -10.48 -34.51
N ASP A 84 18.71 -11.29 -35.10
CA ASP A 84 18.53 -11.79 -36.49
C ASP A 84 17.51 -12.94 -36.57
N SER A 85 16.99 -13.41 -35.43
CA SER A 85 16.01 -14.49 -35.38
C SER A 85 14.60 -13.94 -35.63
N GLY A 86 14.08 -14.19 -36.84
CA GLY A 86 12.73 -13.83 -37.27
C GLY A 86 11.60 -14.59 -36.58
N GLU A 87 11.67 -14.78 -35.26
CA GLU A 87 10.61 -15.45 -34.48
C GLU A 87 10.29 -14.65 -33.22
N SER A 88 9.20 -13.87 -33.30
CA SER A 88 8.18 -13.66 -32.27
C SER A 88 7.59 -12.25 -32.38
N ASP A 89 6.30 -12.21 -32.68
CA ASP A 89 5.50 -11.04 -33.07
C ASP A 89 5.08 -10.16 -31.86
N SER A 90 5.98 -9.91 -30.91
CA SER A 90 5.62 -9.27 -29.62
C SER A 90 6.40 -8.02 -29.23
N GLU A 91 7.61 -7.79 -29.75
CA GLU A 91 8.43 -6.62 -29.37
C GLU A 91 8.93 -5.88 -30.61
N GLN A 92 8.41 -4.66 -30.82
CA GLN A 92 8.74 -3.80 -31.97
C GLN A 92 10.24 -3.43 -32.03
N PHE A 93 10.98 -3.57 -30.92
CA PHE A 93 12.42 -3.33 -30.82
C PHE A 93 13.07 -4.30 -29.81
N PRO A 94 13.85 -5.28 -30.27
CA PRO A 94 14.56 -6.21 -29.37
C PRO A 94 15.53 -5.44 -28.47
N HIS A 95 15.43 -5.66 -27.16
CA HIS A 95 16.24 -4.97 -26.17
C HIS A 95 16.55 -5.86 -24.96
N LYS A 96 17.64 -5.55 -24.27
CA LYS A 96 18.06 -6.17 -23.01
C LYS A 96 18.10 -5.13 -21.90
N GLY A 97 17.22 -5.28 -20.92
CA GLY A 97 17.17 -4.43 -19.73
C GLY A 97 18.12 -4.89 -18.64
N TYR A 98 18.88 -3.96 -18.07
CA TYR A 98 19.76 -4.17 -16.92
C TYR A 98 19.34 -3.25 -15.78
N TRP A 99 19.14 -3.81 -14.59
CA TRP A 99 18.84 -3.04 -13.40
C TRP A 99 20.11 -2.78 -12.60
N ARG A 100 20.45 -1.52 -12.39
CA ARG A 100 21.76 -1.12 -11.84
C ARG A 100 21.59 -0.38 -10.52
N ALA A 101 22.45 -0.66 -9.55
CA ALA A 101 22.51 0.14 -8.33
C ALA A 101 22.97 1.57 -8.64
N LYS A 102 22.59 2.54 -7.79
CA LYS A 102 23.13 3.89 -7.87
C LYS A 102 24.65 3.84 -7.70
N GLY A 103 25.39 4.43 -8.63
CA GLY A 103 26.86 4.39 -8.65
C GLY A 103 27.45 3.18 -9.38
N CYS A 104 26.63 2.36 -10.04
CA CYS A 104 27.15 1.26 -10.87
C CYS A 104 28.17 1.78 -11.90
N LEU A 105 29.33 1.10 -11.98
CA LEU A 105 30.39 1.46 -12.92
C LEU A 105 30.00 1.32 -14.40
N ILE A 106 28.93 0.58 -14.72
CA ILE A 106 28.48 0.22 -16.08
C ILE A 106 29.50 -0.66 -16.80
N TYR A 107 30.73 -0.19 -16.99
CA TYR A 107 31.90 -0.96 -17.37
C TYR A 107 32.67 -1.40 -16.13
N ALA A 108 32.88 -2.70 -16.01
CA ALA A 108 33.57 -3.31 -14.89
C ALA A 108 34.52 -4.40 -15.40
N SER A 109 35.57 -4.68 -14.62
CA SER A 109 36.49 -5.78 -14.92
C SER A 109 35.84 -7.15 -14.71
N ASP A 110 34.81 -7.20 -13.86
CA ASP A 110 34.02 -8.39 -13.56
C ASP A 110 32.59 -8.26 -14.12
N SER A 111 31.87 -9.38 -14.23
CA SER A 111 30.48 -9.42 -14.68
C SER A 111 29.54 -8.59 -13.80
N VAL A 112 29.85 -8.41 -12.52
CA VAL A 112 29.09 -7.56 -11.59
C VAL A 112 30.06 -6.62 -10.88
N CYS A 113 29.80 -5.31 -10.96
CA CYS A 113 30.63 -4.30 -10.33
C CYS A 113 30.51 -4.31 -8.79
N PRO A 114 31.48 -3.75 -8.05
CA PRO A 114 31.47 -3.71 -6.59
C PRO A 114 30.19 -3.11 -6.00
N GLU A 115 29.65 -2.05 -6.59
CA GLU A 115 28.44 -1.36 -6.10
C GLU A 115 27.20 -2.24 -6.25
N CYS A 116 27.08 -2.96 -7.37
CA CYS A 116 26.00 -3.92 -7.59
C CYS A 116 26.14 -5.14 -6.68
N LYS A 117 27.36 -5.64 -6.45
CA LYS A 117 27.66 -6.71 -5.48
C LYS A 117 27.28 -6.29 -4.06
N GLU A 118 27.66 -5.08 -3.64
CA GLU A 118 27.33 -4.55 -2.32
C GLU A 118 25.83 -4.38 -2.15
N HIS A 119 25.13 -3.85 -3.16
CA HIS A 119 23.68 -3.70 -3.12
C HIS A 119 22.98 -5.06 -2.97
N ALA A 120 23.45 -6.09 -3.68
CA ALA A 120 22.95 -7.46 -3.53
C ALA A 120 23.23 -8.00 -2.12
N ALA A 121 24.43 -7.77 -1.57
CA ALA A 121 24.80 -8.20 -0.22
C ALA A 121 24.01 -7.48 0.89
N GLN A 122 23.67 -6.20 0.72
CA GLN A 122 22.81 -5.45 1.64
C GLN A 122 21.38 -5.98 1.68
N LYS A 123 20.90 -6.62 0.61
CA LYS A 123 19.62 -7.36 0.59
C LYS A 123 19.74 -8.76 1.17
N ALA A 124 20.90 -9.40 1.06
CA ALA A 124 21.17 -10.73 1.61
C ALA A 124 21.42 -10.71 3.13
N LYS A 125 21.96 -9.61 3.66
CA LYS A 125 21.86 -9.35 5.10
C LYS A 125 20.38 -9.21 5.41
N PRO A 126 19.81 -9.98 6.36
CA PRO A 126 18.48 -9.67 6.84
C PRO A 126 18.58 -8.23 7.30
N ARG A 127 17.94 -7.30 6.57
CA ARG A 127 17.68 -5.99 7.12
C ARG A 127 17.06 -6.34 8.47
N GLN A 128 17.76 -6.01 9.55
CA GLN A 128 17.07 -5.59 10.74
C GLN A 128 16.31 -4.34 10.30
N SER A 129 15.21 -4.58 9.58
CA SER A 129 14.00 -3.80 9.66
C SER A 129 13.77 -3.78 11.15
N GLY A 130 14.32 -2.78 11.84
CA GLY A 130 13.73 -2.32 13.07
C GLY A 130 12.28 -2.14 12.67
N THR A 131 11.44 -3.07 13.11
CA THR A 131 10.06 -3.17 12.70
C THR A 131 9.48 -1.79 12.93
N LEU A 132 9.22 -1.09 11.83
CA LEU A 132 8.72 0.28 11.91
C LEU A 132 7.42 0.15 12.66
N LYS A 133 7.39 0.63 13.90
CA LYS A 133 6.19 0.50 14.72
C LYS A 133 5.10 1.34 14.05
N PRO A 134 3.86 0.81 14.00
CA PRO A 134 2.70 1.57 13.55
C PRO A 134 2.70 2.97 14.17
N ALA A 135 2.33 3.96 13.37
CA ALA A 135 2.11 5.29 13.90
C ALA A 135 0.89 5.28 14.83
N HIS A 136 0.92 6.13 15.86
CA HIS A 136 -0.26 6.36 16.68
C HIS A 136 -1.39 6.93 15.81
N VAL A 137 -2.63 6.47 16.01
CA VAL A 137 -3.78 6.81 15.16
C VAL A 137 -4.04 8.31 15.04
N LYS A 138 -3.62 9.10 16.04
CA LYS A 138 -3.75 10.57 16.07
C LYS A 138 -2.49 11.33 15.60
N ALA A 139 -1.51 10.65 15.01
CA ALA A 139 -0.29 11.30 14.54
C ALA A 139 -0.58 12.18 13.31
N PRO A 140 0.05 13.38 13.19
CA PRO A 140 -0.13 14.23 12.02
C PRO A 140 0.36 13.54 10.74
N VAL A 141 -0.52 13.43 9.75
CA VAL A 141 -0.24 12.73 8.48
C VAL A 141 0.90 13.41 7.71
N SER A 142 0.98 14.74 7.75
CA SER A 142 2.02 15.52 7.05
C SER A 142 3.44 15.28 7.57
N VAL A 143 3.58 14.80 8.81
CA VAL A 143 4.88 14.59 9.49
C VAL A 143 5.21 13.10 9.62
N THR A 144 4.23 12.23 9.46
CA THR A 144 4.40 10.79 9.70
C THR A 144 4.88 10.08 8.44
N ASP A 145 5.89 9.22 8.59
CA ASP A 145 6.42 8.40 7.50
C ASP A 145 5.31 7.56 6.82
N PRO A 146 5.18 7.58 5.47
CA PRO A 146 4.13 6.87 4.75
C PRO A 146 4.08 5.36 5.01
N ARG A 147 5.23 4.71 5.28
CA ARG A 147 5.28 3.27 5.59
C ARG A 147 4.67 2.99 6.96
N ARG A 148 4.85 3.88 7.94
CA ARG A 148 4.20 3.77 9.26
C ARG A 148 2.69 3.97 9.18
N ILE A 149 2.22 4.87 8.33
CA ILE A 149 0.78 5.08 8.06
C ILE A 149 0.17 3.81 7.45
N LYS A 150 0.84 3.22 6.45
CA LYS A 150 0.40 1.96 5.82
C LYS A 150 0.27 0.83 6.84
N LEU A 151 1.23 0.70 7.75
CA LEU A 151 1.19 -0.31 8.82
C LEU A 151 0.03 -0.09 9.79
N THR A 152 -0.22 1.15 10.23
CA THR A 152 -1.38 1.47 11.08
C THR A 152 -2.70 1.13 10.40
N LEU A 153 -2.84 1.42 9.10
CA LEU A 153 -4.06 1.09 8.34
C LEU A 153 -4.27 -0.42 8.22
N GLN A 154 -3.21 -1.20 8.00
CA GLN A 154 -3.30 -2.65 7.94
C GLN A 154 -3.75 -3.25 9.29
N GLU A 155 -3.16 -2.77 10.39
CA GLU A 155 -3.53 -3.20 11.74
C GLU A 155 -4.99 -2.86 12.07
N GLN A 156 -5.45 -1.66 11.71
CA GLN A 156 -6.84 -1.25 11.90
C GLN A 156 -7.80 -2.12 11.08
N ARG A 157 -7.49 -2.41 9.82
CA ARG A 157 -8.33 -3.29 8.98
C ARG A 157 -8.45 -4.69 9.57
N LEU A 158 -7.35 -5.24 10.08
CA LEU A 158 -7.35 -6.54 10.75
C LEU A 158 -8.25 -6.52 11.99
N ARG A 159 -8.12 -5.48 12.83
CA ARG A 159 -8.96 -5.32 14.03
C ARG A 159 -10.44 -5.14 13.68
N CYS A 160 -10.76 -4.41 12.62
CA CYS A 160 -12.14 -4.27 12.14
C CYS A 160 -12.70 -5.62 11.69
N SER A 161 -11.94 -6.40 10.91
CA SER A 161 -12.35 -7.74 10.48
C SER A 161 -12.62 -8.68 11.66
N GLU A 162 -11.77 -8.64 12.70
CA GLU A 162 -11.94 -9.45 13.90
C GLU A 162 -13.19 -9.04 14.69
N LEU A 163 -13.42 -7.74 14.87
CA LEU A 163 -14.61 -7.23 15.55
C LEU A 163 -15.90 -7.55 14.78
N GLU A 164 -15.87 -7.49 13.45
CA GLU A 164 -17.01 -7.88 12.60
C GLU A 164 -17.33 -9.37 12.77
N HIS A 165 -16.31 -10.23 12.79
CA HIS A 165 -16.47 -11.65 13.06
C HIS A 165 -17.12 -11.91 14.43
N GLN A 166 -16.63 -11.27 15.49
CA GLN A 166 -17.19 -11.39 16.84
C GLN A 166 -18.65 -10.91 16.91
N LEU A 167 -19.00 -9.83 16.20
CA LEU A 167 -20.38 -9.35 16.15
C LEU A 167 -21.30 -10.37 15.46
N ASP A 168 -20.84 -11.02 14.41
CA ASP A 168 -21.62 -12.03 13.71
C ASP A 168 -21.77 -13.32 14.51
N GLU A 169 -20.73 -13.73 15.24
CA GLU A 169 -20.79 -14.82 16.22
C GLU A 169 -21.84 -14.53 17.30
N MET A 170 -21.76 -13.36 17.97
CA MET A 170 -22.75 -12.95 18.96
C MET A 170 -24.17 -12.91 18.39
N ARG A 171 -24.36 -12.43 17.15
CA ARG A 171 -25.67 -12.43 16.49
C ARG A 171 -26.18 -13.85 16.26
N ASN A 172 -25.31 -14.78 15.89
CA ASN A 172 -25.67 -16.17 15.67
C ASN A 172 -26.01 -16.88 16.98
N GLU A 173 -25.26 -16.61 18.05
CA GLU A 173 -25.57 -17.11 19.39
C GLU A 173 -26.90 -16.57 19.91
N LEU A 174 -27.20 -15.28 19.71
CA LEU A 174 -28.49 -14.69 20.05
C LEU A 174 -29.64 -15.32 19.26
N LYS A 175 -29.45 -15.62 17.97
CA LYS A 175 -30.45 -16.35 17.18
C LYS A 175 -30.63 -17.78 17.69
N LYS A 176 -29.54 -18.48 18.01
CA LYS A 176 -29.58 -19.86 18.52
C LYS A 176 -30.22 -19.97 19.90
N SER A 177 -29.95 -19.00 20.78
CA SER A 177 -30.53 -18.92 22.14
C SER A 177 -31.92 -18.27 22.16
N SER A 178 -32.38 -17.71 21.04
CA SER A 178 -33.72 -17.14 20.97
C SER A 178 -34.76 -18.27 21.05
N ILE A 179 -35.48 -18.30 22.17
CA ILE A 179 -36.65 -19.16 22.34
C ILE A 179 -37.78 -18.50 21.55
N ASN A 180 -38.30 -19.20 20.55
CA ASN A 180 -39.49 -18.74 19.84
C ASN A 180 -40.64 -18.71 20.85
N THR A 181 -41.21 -17.53 21.08
CA THR A 181 -42.37 -17.40 21.97
C THR A 181 -43.53 -18.07 21.25
N ASP A 182 -44.02 -19.18 21.79
CA ASP A 182 -45.10 -19.96 21.18
C ASP A 182 -46.35 -19.08 20.96
N HIS A 183 -47.06 -19.31 19.86
CA HIS A 183 -48.28 -18.58 19.52
C HIS A 183 -49.37 -18.78 20.58
N GLU A 184 -49.34 -19.90 21.32
CA GLU A 184 -50.22 -20.13 22.47
C GLU A 184 -49.93 -19.14 23.61
N LEU A 185 -48.66 -18.97 23.98
CA LEU A 185 -48.26 -18.02 25.01
C LEU A 185 -48.55 -16.57 24.59
N GLY A 186 -48.34 -16.24 23.30
CA GLY A 186 -48.72 -14.95 22.73
C GLY A 186 -50.22 -14.66 22.83
N ASN A 187 -51.06 -15.68 22.58
CA ASN A 187 -52.51 -15.58 22.70
C ASN A 187 -52.96 -15.46 24.16
N ASP A 188 -52.31 -16.15 25.09
CA ASP A 188 -52.61 -16.05 26.53
C ASP A 188 -52.26 -14.67 27.08
N PHE A 189 -51.14 -14.09 26.66
CA PHE A 189 -50.84 -12.69 26.96
C PHE A 189 -51.90 -11.75 26.37
N ALA A 190 -52.29 -11.92 25.11
CA ALA A 190 -53.32 -11.09 24.49
C ALA A 190 -54.66 -11.17 25.25
N LYS A 191 -55.05 -12.36 25.73
CA LYS A 191 -56.25 -12.56 26.57
C LYS A 191 -56.09 -11.89 27.94
N LEU A 192 -54.95 -12.05 28.60
CA LEU A 192 -54.68 -11.50 29.93
C LEU A 192 -54.62 -9.96 29.93
N PHE A 193 -54.03 -9.36 28.89
CA PHE A 193 -54.03 -7.91 28.72
C PHE A 193 -55.43 -7.36 28.40
N SER A 194 -56.23 -8.10 27.63
CA SER A 194 -57.58 -7.67 27.25
C SER A 194 -58.63 -7.87 28.35
N SER A 195 -58.40 -8.77 29.32
CA SER A 195 -59.31 -8.99 30.45
C SER A 195 -59.11 -7.99 31.60
N ALA A 196 -57.93 -7.40 31.73
CA ALA A 196 -57.57 -6.50 32.82
C ALA A 196 -58.06 -5.05 32.65
N ASP A 197 -58.61 -4.68 31.49
CA ASP A 197 -58.93 -3.29 31.09
C ASP A 197 -59.90 -2.56 32.04
N LYS A 198 -60.62 -3.30 32.90
CA LYS A 198 -61.59 -2.74 33.86
C LYS A 198 -60.99 -2.40 35.23
N ASP A 199 -59.81 -2.92 35.58
CA ASP A 199 -59.21 -2.79 36.94
C ASP A 199 -57.80 -2.14 36.93
N VAL A 200 -57.34 -1.63 35.79
CA VAL A 200 -56.02 -0.97 35.69
C VAL A 200 -56.06 0.42 36.31
N ALA A 201 -55.20 0.67 37.30
CA ALA A 201 -55.04 1.99 37.91
C ALA A 201 -54.73 3.07 36.85
N PRO A 202 -55.30 4.28 36.93
CA PRO A 202 -55.21 5.29 35.85
C PRO A 202 -53.79 5.63 35.39
N PHE A 203 -52.80 5.56 36.29
CA PHE A 203 -51.39 5.83 35.96
C PHE A 203 -50.70 4.71 35.16
N MET A 204 -51.23 3.49 35.18
CA MET A 204 -50.70 2.33 34.46
C MET A 204 -51.34 2.11 33.09
N ASN A 205 -52.38 2.89 32.77
CA ASN A 205 -53.19 2.70 31.57
C ASN A 205 -52.35 2.79 30.28
N LEU A 206 -51.45 3.79 30.19
CA LEU A 206 -50.56 3.96 29.03
C LEU A 206 -49.58 2.80 28.87
N PHE A 207 -49.01 2.30 29.97
CA PHE A 207 -48.13 1.14 29.94
C PHE A 207 -48.88 -0.11 29.46
N TRP A 208 -50.10 -0.29 29.95
CA TRP A 208 -50.94 -1.45 29.63
C TRP A 208 -51.37 -1.45 28.14
N GLN A 209 -51.83 -0.30 27.64
CA GLN A 209 -52.16 -0.11 26.22
C GLN A 209 -50.94 -0.38 25.32
N GLN A 210 -49.75 0.06 25.74
CA GLN A 210 -48.53 -0.15 24.97
C GLN A 210 -48.11 -1.62 24.94
N LYS A 211 -48.31 -2.36 26.04
CA LYS A 211 -48.07 -3.82 26.10
C LYS A 211 -49.07 -4.60 25.23
N GLN A 212 -50.34 -4.25 25.27
CA GLN A 212 -51.38 -4.88 24.45
C GLN A 212 -51.13 -4.68 22.94
N ARG A 213 -50.68 -3.48 22.54
CA ARG A 213 -50.30 -3.19 21.14
C ARG A 213 -49.09 -4.00 20.67
N MET A 214 -48.14 -4.28 21.55
CA MET A 214 -46.99 -5.14 21.23
C MET A 214 -47.37 -6.62 21.10
N ALA A 215 -48.34 -7.09 21.89
CA ALA A 215 -48.81 -8.48 21.86
C ALA A 215 -49.69 -8.80 20.63
N THR A 216 -50.42 -7.81 20.11
CA THR A 216 -51.39 -7.99 19.00
C THR A 216 -50.83 -7.67 17.61
N SER A 217 -49.67 -7.00 17.52
CA SER A 217 -49.03 -6.65 16.26
C SER A 217 -48.39 -7.88 15.59
N LYS A 218 -48.87 -8.24 14.39
CA LYS A 218 -48.35 -9.37 13.59
C LYS A 218 -46.90 -9.19 13.08
N VAL A 219 -46.28 -8.03 13.29
CA VAL A 219 -44.90 -7.75 12.85
C VAL A 219 -44.08 -7.27 14.04
N VAL A 220 -43.79 -8.14 15.00
CA VAL A 220 -42.71 -7.89 15.96
C VAL A 220 -42.09 -9.21 16.44
N SER A 221 -41.29 -9.86 15.60
CA SER A 221 -40.16 -10.65 16.08
C SER A 221 -39.09 -9.68 16.62
N ARG A 222 -39.37 -9.03 17.75
CA ARG A 222 -38.34 -8.36 18.55
C ARG A 222 -38.28 -9.05 19.90
N THR A 223 -37.16 -9.70 20.12
CA THR A 223 -36.64 -10.13 21.42
C THR A 223 -37.00 -9.08 22.48
N LEU A 224 -37.79 -9.48 23.49
CA LEU A 224 -37.94 -8.72 24.72
C LEU A 224 -36.57 -8.70 25.41
N ARG A 225 -35.75 -7.70 25.08
CA ARG A 225 -34.60 -7.36 25.91
C ARG A 225 -35.15 -6.77 27.21
N PRO A 226 -34.77 -7.26 28.39
CA PRO A 226 -35.07 -6.56 29.63
C PRO A 226 -34.31 -5.23 29.58
N ARG A 227 -35.00 -4.16 29.22
CA ARG A 227 -34.53 -2.82 29.50
C ARG A 227 -34.82 -2.58 30.97
N CYS A 228 -33.89 -2.97 31.83
CA CYS A 228 -33.86 -2.47 33.20
C CYS A 228 -33.67 -0.96 33.10
N THR A 229 -34.77 -0.22 33.15
CA THR A 229 -34.75 1.20 33.48
C THR A 229 -34.30 1.29 34.93
N ALA A 230 -33.00 1.53 35.14
CA ALA A 230 -32.54 2.08 36.41
C ALA A 230 -33.24 3.44 36.62
N PRO A 231 -33.79 3.73 37.81
CA PRO A 231 -34.26 5.07 38.13
C PRO A 231 -33.01 5.90 38.44
N GLY A 232 -32.50 6.58 37.43
CA GLY A 232 -31.30 7.40 37.55
C GLY A 232 -31.25 8.41 36.43
N GLU A 233 -31.53 9.65 36.81
CA GLU A 233 -31.45 10.91 36.07
C GLU A 233 -30.57 10.93 34.81
N SER A 234 -31.14 11.45 33.71
CA SER A 234 -30.44 12.39 32.83
C SER A 234 -31.46 13.02 31.87
N ILE A 235 -32.03 14.15 32.31
CA ILE A 235 -32.69 15.11 31.44
C ILE A 235 -31.63 15.64 30.48
N LYS A 236 -31.68 15.22 29.20
CA LYS A 236 -30.84 15.82 28.17
C LYS A 236 -31.59 17.03 27.59
N ILE A 237 -31.29 18.19 28.16
CA ILE A 237 -31.74 19.49 27.64
C ILE A 237 -31.23 19.62 26.20
N ARG A 238 -32.17 19.77 25.27
CA ARG A 238 -31.90 20.01 23.85
C ARG A 238 -31.77 21.52 23.65
N SER A 239 -30.54 22.03 23.59
CA SER A 239 -30.32 23.41 23.12
C SER A 239 -30.72 23.52 21.63
N PRO A 240 -31.41 24.60 21.24
CA PRO A 240 -31.99 24.71 19.90
C PRO A 240 -30.94 24.96 18.82
N ASN A 241 -31.15 24.34 17.66
CA ASN A 241 -30.41 24.56 16.43
C ASN A 241 -30.52 26.03 16.00
N ILE A 242 -29.38 26.71 15.88
CA ILE A 242 -29.27 27.93 15.08
C ILE A 242 -29.12 27.49 13.63
N THR A 243 -30.18 27.64 12.84
CA THR A 243 -30.13 27.51 11.39
C THR A 243 -30.01 28.91 10.81
N ALA A 244 -28.89 29.17 10.13
CA ALA A 244 -28.65 30.37 9.35
C ALA A 244 -29.68 30.45 8.21
N ASN A 245 -30.48 31.51 8.21
CA ASN A 245 -31.26 31.92 7.05
C ASN A 245 -30.37 32.86 6.22
N THR A 246 -29.97 32.39 5.03
CA THR A 246 -29.50 33.25 3.94
C THR A 246 -30.47 33.11 2.77
N LYS A 247 -31.28 34.15 2.56
CA LYS A 247 -32.04 34.46 1.35
C LYS A 247 -32.33 35.97 1.46
N VAL A 248 -31.58 36.86 0.80
CA VAL A 248 -31.70 37.26 -0.62
C VAL A 248 -33.16 37.42 -1.02
N SER A 249 -33.74 38.58 -0.68
CA SER A 249 -34.26 39.61 -1.60
C SER A 249 -34.77 40.79 -0.80
#